data_AF-A0AA38JL27-F1
#
_entry.id   AF-A0AA38JL27-F1
#
_cell.length_a   1.000
_cell.length_b   1.000
_cell.length_c   1.000
_cell.angle_alpha   90.00
_cell.angle_beta   90.00
_cell.angle_gamma   90.00
#
_symmetry.space_group_name_H-M   'P 1'
#
loop_
_entity.id
_entity.type
_entity.pdbx_description
1 polymer ?
#
loop_
_entity_poly.entity_id
_entity_poly.type
_entity_poly.pdbx_seq_one_letter_code
_entity_poly.pdbx_strand_id
1 'polypeptide(L)'
;FRTATGQEKITEFRDYSPIDHTVAIAYQNGTGSGPAELAGCRYRLHFGEYYQTSRWNKAVIENILELVAIEKEQYKLEGELGIDVLRAMIWDFIKQAQCSWSSLNVRLTDEGRAETKDQARTRANDYRERRSNDSRLNSRKHQKFVRRRDGVKLVLQESELLSLSNLDRAKYQRAKDVLDKLGVEGQSSEEESDSEPGVLKVTVPHYRRRVVTEMMKDLDLRVKEVTDSVARQSGKR
;
A
#
# COMPACT_ATOMS: atom_id res chain seq x y z
N PHE A 1 7.84 11.57 14.95
CA PHE A 1 8.74 10.66 14.20
C PHE A 1 9.61 11.40 13.18
N ARG A 2 9.04 12.01 12.13
CA ARG A 2 9.78 12.79 11.11
C ARG A 2 10.76 13.81 11.69
N THR A 3 10.26 14.67 12.59
CA THR A 3 11.06 15.67 13.31
C THR A 3 12.20 15.02 14.09
N ALA A 4 11.91 13.94 14.83
CA ALA A 4 12.89 13.22 15.63
C ALA A 4 14.01 12.61 14.77
N THR A 5 13.68 11.99 13.64
CA THR A 5 14.65 11.35 12.75
C THR A 5 15.28 12.31 11.73
N GLY A 6 14.84 13.56 11.67
CA GLY A 6 15.28 14.55 10.67
C GLY A 6 14.92 14.19 9.23
N GLN A 7 13.89 13.37 9.00
CA GLN A 7 13.48 12.93 7.65
C GLN A 7 12.19 13.62 7.22
N GLU A 8 12.11 14.00 5.94
CA GLU A 8 10.92 14.65 5.36
C GLU A 8 9.72 13.70 5.29
N LYS A 9 9.97 12.41 4.99
CA LYS A 9 8.95 11.37 4.86
C LYS A 9 9.35 10.12 5.66
N ILE A 10 8.36 9.45 6.24
CA ILE A 10 8.55 8.20 7.00
C ILE A 10 9.12 7.08 6.10
N THR A 11 8.86 7.16 4.80
CA THR A 11 9.27 6.16 3.80
C THR A 11 10.57 6.51 3.07
N GLU A 12 11.26 7.58 3.45
CA GLU A 12 12.43 8.10 2.72
C GLU A 12 13.65 8.14 3.63
N PHE A 13 14.33 7.00 3.76
CA PHE A 13 15.49 6.81 4.63
C PHE A 13 16.73 6.35 3.85
N ARG A 14 16.74 6.61 2.53
CA ARG A 14 17.79 6.19 1.60
C ARG A 14 19.17 6.75 1.96
N ASP A 15 19.20 8.03 2.32
CA ASP A 15 20.41 8.74 2.72
C ASP A 15 20.54 8.85 4.25
N TYR A 16 19.70 8.08 4.99
CA TYR A 16 19.76 8.05 6.43
C TYR A 16 21.04 7.39 6.91
N SER A 17 21.71 8.03 7.87
CA SER A 17 22.88 7.49 8.56
C SER A 17 22.42 6.88 9.89
N PRO A 18 22.19 5.55 9.96
CA PRO A 18 21.88 4.88 11.22
C PRO A 18 23.10 4.94 12.16
N ILE A 19 22.85 4.70 13.45
CA ILE A 19 23.95 4.53 14.39
C ILE A 19 24.81 3.33 13.98
N ASP A 20 26.11 3.45 14.24
CA ASP A 20 27.05 2.37 13.99
C ASP A 20 26.66 1.09 14.76
N HIS A 21 26.82 -0.06 14.10
CA HIS A 21 26.44 -1.34 14.67
C HIS A 21 27.21 -1.65 15.96
N THR A 22 28.49 -1.30 16.03
CA THR A 22 29.32 -1.57 17.21
C THR A 22 28.86 -0.78 18.43
N VAL A 23 28.42 0.48 18.22
CA VAL A 23 27.87 1.33 19.28
C VAL A 23 26.55 0.75 19.81
N ALA A 24 25.65 0.34 18.90
CA ALA A 24 24.39 -0.28 19.28
C ALA A 24 24.61 -1.60 20.06
N ILE A 25 25.61 -2.40 19.68
CA ILE A 25 25.97 -3.64 20.38
C ILE A 25 26.63 -3.37 21.74
N ALA A 26 27.51 -2.38 21.85
CA ALA A 26 28.10 -1.99 23.13
C ALA A 26 27.01 -1.59 24.14
N TYR A 27 26.02 -0.81 23.70
CA TYR A 27 24.86 -0.49 24.53
C TYR A 27 24.01 -1.72 24.87
N GLN A 28 23.75 -2.59 23.89
CA GLN A 28 23.03 -3.86 24.09
C GLN A 28 23.66 -4.70 25.22
N ASN A 29 24.99 -4.74 25.26
CA ASN A 29 25.80 -5.48 26.24
C ASN A 29 26.06 -4.71 27.55
N GLY A 30 25.58 -3.47 27.67
CA GLY A 30 25.78 -2.63 28.86
C GLY A 30 27.19 -2.07 29.02
N THR A 31 28.02 -2.12 27.98
CA THR A 31 29.41 -1.62 27.99
C THR A 31 29.57 -0.24 27.34
N GLY A 32 28.53 0.26 26.66
CA GLY A 32 28.51 1.56 25.99
C GLY A 32 27.34 2.43 26.43
N SER A 33 27.46 3.73 26.15
CA SER A 33 26.43 4.74 26.44
C SER A 33 25.17 4.58 25.61
N GLY A 34 24.04 5.01 26.18
CA GLY A 34 22.73 4.97 25.52
C GLY A 34 22.49 6.12 24.53
N PRO A 35 21.40 6.05 23.74
CA PRO A 35 21.06 7.09 22.75
C PRO A 35 20.93 8.48 23.37
N ALA A 36 20.39 8.59 24.59
CA ALA A 36 20.18 9.87 25.26
C ALA A 36 21.47 10.49 25.83
N GLU A 37 22.49 9.68 26.08
CA GLU A 37 23.78 10.10 26.65
C GLU A 37 24.77 10.56 25.56
N LEU A 38 24.62 10.03 24.34
CA LEU A 38 25.48 10.36 23.21
C LEU A 38 24.95 11.58 22.44
N ALA A 39 25.79 12.60 22.31
CA ALA A 39 25.47 13.84 21.61
C ALA A 39 24.97 13.56 20.17
N GLY A 40 23.82 14.14 19.81
CA GLY A 40 23.22 13.96 18.48
C GLY A 40 22.65 12.57 18.18
N CYS A 41 22.61 11.66 19.15
CA CYS A 41 22.17 10.27 18.96
C CYS A 41 20.80 9.95 19.56
N ARG A 42 20.18 10.88 20.29
CA ARG A 42 18.91 10.67 21.05
C ARG A 42 17.81 10.00 20.23
N TYR A 43 17.68 10.37 18.96
CA TYR A 43 16.67 9.85 18.05
C TYR A 43 17.25 9.07 16.86
N ARG A 44 18.55 8.74 16.90
CA ARG A 44 19.23 8.05 15.80
C ARG A 44 18.96 6.55 15.88
N LEU A 45 18.38 5.97 14.84
CA LEU A 45 17.98 4.57 14.77
C LEU A 45 19.14 3.65 14.39
N HIS A 46 19.07 2.41 14.83
CA HIS A 46 19.91 1.30 14.40
C HIS A 46 19.16 0.48 13.34
N PHE A 47 19.78 0.20 12.20
CA PHE A 47 19.19 -0.61 11.11
C PHE A 47 19.99 -1.87 10.76
N GLY A 48 21.01 -2.19 11.56
CA GLY A 48 21.80 -3.40 11.38
C GLY A 48 21.04 -4.67 11.73
N GLU A 49 21.78 -5.78 11.84
CA GLU A 49 21.18 -7.05 12.27
C GLU A 49 20.46 -6.90 13.61
N TYR A 50 19.34 -7.62 13.75
CA TYR A 50 18.52 -7.63 14.95
C TYR A 50 17.95 -6.25 15.37
N TYR A 51 17.82 -5.29 14.44
CA TYR A 51 17.28 -3.96 14.76
C TYR A 51 15.90 -4.00 15.46
N GLN A 52 15.08 -5.02 15.19
CA GLN A 52 13.76 -5.20 15.79
C GLN A 52 13.80 -5.56 17.28
N THR A 53 14.87 -6.23 17.71
CA THR A 53 15.04 -6.66 19.11
C THR A 53 16.09 -5.83 19.85
N SER A 54 16.83 -4.97 19.14
CA SER A 54 17.86 -4.07 19.64
C SER A 54 17.37 -3.20 20.80
N ARG A 55 18.10 -3.25 21.92
CA ARG A 55 17.90 -2.35 23.07
C ARG A 55 18.09 -0.89 22.68
N TRP A 56 18.97 -0.61 21.72
CA TRP A 56 19.18 0.75 21.21
C TRP A 56 17.88 1.33 20.65
N ASN A 57 17.22 0.62 19.74
CA ASN A 57 15.97 1.10 19.14
C ASN A 57 14.84 1.19 20.16
N LYS A 58 14.77 0.26 21.13
CA LYS A 58 13.81 0.37 22.24
C LYS A 58 14.00 1.67 23.02
N ALA A 59 15.24 2.03 23.36
CA ALA A 59 15.54 3.29 24.03
C ALA A 59 15.22 4.52 23.16
N VAL A 60 15.48 4.46 21.85
CA VAL A 60 15.07 5.53 20.92
C VAL A 60 13.55 5.69 20.87
N ILE A 61 12.80 4.59 20.92
CA ILE A 61 11.33 4.65 20.97
C ILE A 61 10.85 5.37 22.23
N GLU A 62 11.41 5.04 23.40
CA GLU A 62 11.05 5.74 24.64
C GLU A 62 11.38 7.25 24.55
N ASN A 63 12.53 7.61 23.99
CA ASN A 63 12.86 9.02 23.74
C ASN A 63 11.84 9.72 22.81
N ILE A 64 11.35 9.02 21.78
CA ILE A 64 10.32 9.56 20.86
C ILE A 64 8.98 9.70 21.58
N LEU A 65 8.62 8.76 22.46
CA LEU A 65 7.40 8.85 23.28
C LEU A 65 7.44 10.05 24.23
N GLU A 66 8.59 10.32 24.86
CA GLU A 66 8.79 11.53 25.65
C GLU A 66 8.54 12.79 24.81
N LEU A 67 9.09 12.85 23.60
CA LEU A 67 8.86 13.98 22.70
C LEU A 67 7.38 14.12 22.33
N VAL A 68 6.69 13.01 22.03
CA VAL A 68 5.25 13.01 21.74
C VAL A 68 4.44 13.52 22.92
N ALA A 69 4.80 13.14 24.15
CA ALA A 69 4.13 13.63 25.35
C ALA A 69 4.31 15.15 25.53
N ILE A 70 5.53 15.66 25.31
CA ILE A 70 5.82 17.10 25.35
C ILE A 70 5.04 17.86 24.27
N GLU A 71 5.05 17.37 23.03
CA GLU A 71 4.32 17.99 21.91
C GLU A 71 2.80 17.96 22.17
N LYS A 72 2.27 16.87 22.72
CA LYS A 72 0.84 16.77 23.06
C LYS A 72 0.42 17.87 24.04
N GLU A 73 1.20 18.06 25.10
CA GLU A 73 0.96 19.10 26.10
C GLU A 73 1.06 20.50 25.50
N GLN A 74 2.10 20.74 24.69
CA GLN A 74 2.34 22.02 24.04
C GLN A 74 1.19 22.42 23.08
N TYR A 75 0.67 21.46 22.31
CA TYR A 75 -0.37 21.71 21.31
C TYR A 75 -1.80 21.46 21.81
N LYS A 76 -1.97 21.10 23.10
CA LYS A 76 -3.27 20.78 23.72
C LYS A 76 -4.09 19.78 22.89
N LEU A 77 -3.43 18.75 22.37
CA LEU A 77 -4.09 17.75 21.53
C LEU A 77 -5.04 16.91 22.39
N GLU A 78 -6.32 16.92 22.02
CA GLU A 78 -7.36 16.12 22.67
C GLU A 78 -7.25 14.64 22.28
N GLY A 79 -7.59 13.74 23.20
CA GLY A 79 -7.56 12.29 23.03
C GLY A 79 -6.31 11.62 23.58
N GLU A 80 -6.47 10.36 24.00
CA GLU A 80 -5.38 9.52 24.50
C GLU A 80 -5.29 8.26 23.65
N LEU A 81 -4.24 8.20 22.82
CA LEU A 81 -3.77 6.93 22.29
C LEU A 81 -2.99 6.22 23.40
N GLY A 82 -3.35 4.96 23.66
CA GLY A 82 -2.62 4.13 24.60
C GLY A 82 -1.13 4.06 24.23
N ILE A 83 -0.25 4.10 25.24
CA ILE A 83 1.20 4.12 25.03
C ILE A 83 1.69 2.93 24.19
N ASP A 84 1.05 1.76 24.33
CA ASP A 84 1.39 0.57 23.56
C ASP A 84 0.99 0.68 22.09
N VAL A 85 -0.10 1.41 21.79
CA VAL A 85 -0.49 1.72 20.42
C VAL A 85 0.53 2.65 19.78
N LEU A 86 0.97 3.68 20.51
CA LEU A 86 2.02 4.59 20.04
C LEU A 86 3.34 3.84 19.81
N ARG A 87 3.74 2.94 20.73
CA ARG A 87 4.90 2.07 20.53
C ARG A 87 4.78 1.22 19.27
N ALA A 88 3.63 0.59 19.05
CA ALA A 88 3.40 -0.23 17.86
C ALA A 88 3.48 0.60 16.57
N MET A 89 2.90 1.80 16.57
CA MET A 89 2.99 2.73 15.44
C MET A 89 4.44 3.16 15.15
N ILE A 90 5.21 3.51 16.20
CA ILE A 90 6.62 3.89 16.02
C ILE A 90 7.43 2.70 15.50
N TRP A 91 7.18 1.48 16.00
CA TRP A 91 7.82 0.26 15.48
C TRP A 91 7.51 0.04 14.00
N ASP A 92 6.26 0.25 13.58
CA ASP A 92 5.89 0.15 12.17
C ASP A 92 6.63 1.20 11.33
N PHE A 93 6.76 2.44 11.83
CA PHE A 93 7.56 3.47 11.16
C PHE A 93 9.05 3.11 11.06
N ILE A 94 9.63 2.54 12.12
CA ILE A 94 11.03 2.06 12.09
C ILE A 94 11.18 0.94 11.06
N LYS A 95 10.22 0.01 10.96
CA LYS A 95 10.23 -1.06 9.96
C LYS A 95 10.16 -0.49 8.54
N GLN A 96 9.27 0.47 8.29
CA GLN A 96 9.16 1.16 7.00
C GLN A 96 10.45 1.91 6.64
N ALA A 97 11.03 2.62 7.61
CA ALA A 97 12.29 3.32 7.47
C ALA A 97 13.45 2.38 7.15
N GLN A 98 13.56 1.25 7.87
CA GLN A 98 14.58 0.23 7.62
C GLN A 98 14.41 -0.43 6.24
N CYS A 99 13.18 -0.69 5.81
CA CYS A 99 12.91 -1.22 4.47
C CYS A 99 13.33 -0.22 3.38
N SER A 100 13.09 1.07 3.59
CA SER A 100 13.51 2.14 2.69
C SER A 100 15.05 2.24 2.63
N TRP A 101 15.70 2.28 3.78
CA TRP A 101 17.15 2.31 3.91
C TRP A 101 17.82 1.10 3.24
N SER A 102 17.37 -0.12 3.56
CA SER A 102 17.94 -1.36 3.01
C SER A 102 17.66 -1.59 1.53
N SER A 103 16.73 -0.83 0.92
CA SER A 103 16.44 -0.95 -0.51
C SER A 103 17.67 -0.64 -1.38
N LEU A 104 18.54 0.27 -0.91
CA LEU A 104 19.79 0.67 -1.56
C LEU A 104 21.01 -0.14 -1.11
N ASN A 105 20.85 -1.06 -0.15
CA ASN A 105 21.96 -1.92 0.22
C ASN A 105 22.31 -2.84 -0.94
N VAL A 106 23.62 -2.95 -1.17
CA VAL A 106 24.21 -3.86 -2.14
C VAL A 106 23.84 -5.29 -1.76
N ARG A 107 23.32 -6.04 -2.73
CA ARG A 107 23.05 -7.47 -2.56
C ARG A 107 24.10 -8.30 -3.29
N LEU A 108 24.21 -9.57 -2.92
CA LEU A 108 24.92 -10.54 -3.74
C LEU A 108 24.00 -10.92 -4.91
N THR A 109 24.55 -10.93 -6.12
CA THR A 109 23.89 -11.45 -7.31
C THR A 109 23.88 -12.99 -7.27
N ASP A 110 23.10 -13.61 -8.15
CA ASP A 110 23.02 -15.08 -8.27
C ASP A 110 24.38 -15.72 -8.59
N GLU A 111 25.31 -14.95 -9.16
CA GLU A 111 26.69 -15.33 -9.47
C GLU A 111 27.65 -15.16 -8.28
N GLY A 112 27.14 -14.78 -7.10
CA GLY A 112 27.96 -14.54 -5.89
C GLY A 112 28.74 -13.21 -5.92
N ARG A 113 28.53 -12.36 -6.94
CA ARG A 113 29.16 -11.04 -7.05
C ARG A 113 28.35 -9.99 -6.28
N ALA A 114 29.01 -9.08 -5.56
CA ALA A 114 28.32 -7.94 -4.98
C ALA A 114 27.82 -6.97 -6.08
N GLU A 115 26.55 -6.55 -6.00
CA GLU A 115 26.00 -5.46 -6.81
C GLU A 115 26.84 -4.17 -6.62
N THR A 116 26.94 -3.34 -7.65
CA THR A 116 27.44 -1.97 -7.47
C THR A 116 26.39 -1.10 -6.80
N LYS A 117 26.80 0.05 -6.23
CA LYS A 117 25.85 1.02 -5.67
C LYS A 117 24.83 1.51 -6.71
N ASP A 118 25.27 1.67 -7.96
CA ASP A 118 24.39 2.04 -9.07
C ASP A 118 23.39 0.93 -9.40
N GLN A 119 23.81 -0.34 -9.40
CA GLN A 119 22.91 -1.49 -9.59
C GLN A 119 21.85 -1.55 -8.49
N ALA A 120 22.25 -1.37 -7.22
CA ALA A 120 21.31 -1.33 -6.09
C ALA A 120 20.31 -0.16 -6.21
N ARG A 121 20.77 1.01 -6.67
CA ARG A 121 19.93 2.19 -6.91
C ARG A 121 18.93 1.95 -8.04
N THR A 122 19.36 1.39 -9.17
CA THR A 122 18.47 1.02 -10.28
C THR A 122 17.42 0.03 -9.82
N ARG A 123 17.81 -1.06 -9.14
CA ARG A 123 16.88 -2.05 -8.57
C ARG A 123 15.84 -1.42 -7.65
N ALA A 124 16.26 -0.51 -6.76
CA ALA A 124 15.35 0.18 -5.85
C ALA A 124 14.36 1.11 -6.57
N ASN A 125 14.79 1.75 -7.66
CA ASN A 125 13.94 2.60 -8.48
C ASN A 125 12.94 1.77 -9.30
N ASP A 126 13.40 0.70 -9.97
CA ASP A 126 12.54 -0.21 -10.74
C ASP A 126 11.45 -0.81 -9.85
N TYR A 127 11.81 -1.25 -8.64
CA TYR A 127 10.83 -1.78 -7.69
C TYR A 127 9.79 -0.72 -7.28
N ARG A 128 10.22 0.53 -7.09
CA ARG A 128 9.31 1.63 -6.74
C ARG A 128 8.35 1.93 -7.88
N GLU A 129 8.84 1.96 -9.12
CA GLU A 129 8.02 2.21 -10.30
C GLU A 129 6.99 1.09 -10.48
N ARG A 130 7.42 -0.17 -10.41
CA ARG A 130 6.50 -1.33 -10.45
C ARG A 130 5.45 -1.24 -9.35
N ARG A 131 5.86 -1.05 -8.10
CA ARG A 131 4.92 -0.95 -6.97
C ARG A 131 3.93 0.22 -7.12
N SER A 132 4.39 1.36 -7.64
CA SER A 132 3.53 2.51 -7.93
C SER A 132 2.51 2.17 -9.02
N ASN A 133 2.96 1.48 -10.07
CA ASN A 133 2.09 1.02 -11.14
C ASN A 133 1.07 0.00 -10.62
N ASP A 134 1.50 -1.02 -9.88
CA ASP A 134 0.63 -2.04 -9.28
C ASP A 134 -0.43 -1.41 -8.38
N SER A 135 -0.04 -0.44 -7.55
CA SER A 135 -0.97 0.27 -6.67
C SER A 135 -2.01 1.06 -7.46
N ARG A 136 -1.60 1.71 -8.55
CA ARG A 136 -2.49 2.44 -9.46
C ARG A 136 -3.44 1.49 -10.19
N LEU A 137 -2.94 0.37 -10.70
CA LEU A 137 -3.73 -0.67 -11.34
C LEU A 137 -4.77 -1.25 -10.37
N ASN A 138 -4.34 -1.66 -9.18
CA ASN A 138 -5.23 -2.21 -8.16
C ASN A 138 -6.32 -1.22 -7.72
N SER A 139 -5.95 0.06 -7.53
CA SER A 139 -6.91 1.11 -7.18
C SER A 139 -7.98 1.28 -8.26
N ARG A 140 -7.59 1.25 -9.54
CA ARG A 140 -8.53 1.31 -10.67
C ARG A 140 -9.43 0.08 -10.74
N LYS A 141 -8.86 -1.12 -10.60
CA LYS A 141 -9.63 -2.38 -10.53
C LYS A 141 -10.67 -2.32 -9.42
N HIS A 142 -10.27 -1.86 -8.24
CA HIS A 142 -11.16 -1.72 -7.10
C HIS A 142 -12.32 -0.74 -7.39
N GLN A 143 -12.01 0.46 -7.90
CA GLN A 143 -13.03 1.44 -8.27
C GLN A 143 -13.97 0.92 -9.36
N LYS A 144 -13.47 0.14 -10.32
CA LYS A 144 -14.27 -0.48 -11.39
C LYS A 144 -15.20 -1.56 -10.82
N PHE A 145 -14.68 -2.41 -9.94
CA PHE A 145 -15.47 -3.43 -9.24
C PHE A 145 -16.61 -2.80 -8.43
N VAL A 146 -16.31 -1.80 -7.60
CA VAL A 146 -17.32 -1.11 -6.78
C VAL A 146 -18.39 -0.47 -7.66
N ARG A 147 -17.99 0.27 -8.71
CA ARG A 147 -18.93 0.88 -9.67
C ARG A 147 -19.84 -0.15 -10.33
N ARG A 148 -19.30 -1.27 -10.82
CA ARG A 148 -20.09 -2.35 -11.44
C ARG A 148 -21.04 -3.01 -10.46
N ARG A 149 -20.58 -3.24 -9.22
CA ARG A 149 -21.36 -3.90 -8.17
C ARG A 149 -22.55 -3.03 -7.77
N ASP A 150 -22.33 -1.74 -7.60
CA ASP A 150 -23.38 -0.82 -7.22
C ASP A 150 -24.31 -0.54 -8.41
N GLY A 151 -23.76 -0.44 -9.63
CA GLY A 151 -24.51 -0.31 -10.86
C GLY A 151 -25.44 -1.49 -11.16
N VAL A 152 -24.98 -2.74 -11.04
CA VAL A 152 -25.86 -3.91 -11.30
C VAL A 152 -27.00 -4.00 -10.28
N LYS A 153 -26.75 -3.59 -9.03
CA LYS A 153 -27.82 -3.48 -8.02
C LYS A 153 -28.86 -2.44 -8.46
N LEU A 154 -28.40 -1.27 -8.91
CA LEU A 154 -29.29 -0.23 -9.41
C LEU A 154 -30.10 -0.70 -10.62
N VAL A 155 -29.47 -1.34 -11.62
CA VAL A 155 -30.17 -1.90 -12.80
C VAL A 155 -31.27 -2.89 -12.40
N LEU A 156 -30.99 -3.76 -11.41
CA LEU A 156 -31.97 -4.74 -10.94
C LEU A 156 -33.08 -4.11 -10.08
N GLN A 157 -32.79 -3.05 -9.32
CA GLN A 157 -33.77 -2.29 -8.53
C GLN A 157 -34.69 -1.47 -9.43
N GLU A 158 -34.13 -0.73 -10.39
CA GLU A 158 -34.86 0.12 -11.35
C GLU A 158 -35.48 -0.66 -12.52
N SER A 159 -35.78 -1.93 -12.29
CA SER A 159 -36.25 -2.85 -13.31
C SER A 159 -37.57 -2.42 -13.97
N GLU A 160 -38.43 -1.72 -13.23
CA GLU A 160 -39.70 -1.17 -13.72
C GLU A 160 -39.47 0.11 -14.54
N LEU A 161 -38.58 1.00 -14.07
CA LEU A 161 -38.18 2.22 -14.78
C LEU A 161 -37.53 1.92 -16.14
N LEU A 162 -36.92 0.74 -16.26
CA LEU A 162 -36.19 0.28 -17.43
C LEU A 162 -36.97 -0.66 -18.33
N SER A 163 -38.22 -0.99 -17.96
CA SER A 163 -39.05 -2.00 -18.63
C SER A 163 -38.26 -3.27 -18.94
N LEU A 164 -37.44 -3.75 -17.99
CA LEU A 164 -36.57 -4.90 -18.22
C LEU A 164 -37.39 -6.15 -18.49
N SER A 165 -37.09 -6.84 -19.59
CA SER A 165 -37.65 -8.15 -19.85
C SER A 165 -37.20 -9.16 -18.77
N ASN A 166 -37.95 -10.23 -18.57
CA ASN A 166 -37.55 -11.32 -17.67
C ASN A 166 -36.19 -11.93 -18.07
N LEU A 167 -35.90 -11.97 -19.38
CA LEU A 167 -34.63 -12.44 -19.91
C LEU A 167 -33.48 -11.50 -19.52
N ASP A 168 -33.68 -10.19 -19.65
CA ASP A 168 -32.67 -9.19 -19.28
C ASP A 168 -32.42 -9.19 -17.78
N ARG A 169 -33.48 -9.32 -16.97
CA ARG A 169 -33.35 -9.47 -15.52
C ARG A 169 -32.48 -10.69 -15.17
N ALA A 170 -32.73 -11.84 -15.80
CA ALA A 170 -31.91 -13.04 -15.60
C ALA A 170 -30.46 -12.84 -16.08
N LYS A 171 -30.24 -12.12 -17.20
CA LYS A 171 -28.91 -11.74 -17.69
C LYS A 171 -28.15 -10.92 -16.67
N TYR A 172 -28.73 -9.85 -16.15
CA TYR A 172 -28.06 -8.97 -15.16
C TYR A 172 -27.88 -9.64 -13.81
N GLN A 173 -28.80 -10.52 -13.40
CA GLN A 173 -28.61 -11.35 -12.20
C GLN A 173 -27.40 -12.27 -12.36
N ARG A 174 -27.26 -12.94 -13.51
CA ARG A 174 -26.07 -13.75 -13.80
C ARG A 174 -24.80 -12.91 -13.86
N ALA A 175 -24.88 -11.70 -14.42
CA ALA A 175 -23.74 -10.77 -14.45
C ALA A 175 -23.29 -10.39 -13.02
N LYS A 176 -24.24 -10.15 -12.11
CA LYS A 176 -23.96 -9.91 -10.68
C LYS A 176 -23.25 -11.11 -10.06
N ASP A 177 -23.76 -12.33 -10.25
CA ASP A 177 -23.16 -13.53 -9.65
C ASP A 177 -21.73 -13.77 -10.16
N VAL A 178 -21.48 -13.50 -11.45
CA VAL A 178 -20.14 -13.58 -12.03
C VAL A 178 -19.24 -12.48 -11.50
N LEU A 179 -19.75 -11.25 -11.37
CA LEU A 179 -19.01 -10.12 -10.80
C LEU A 179 -18.57 -10.40 -9.35
N ASP A 180 -19.47 -10.90 -8.51
CA ASP A 180 -19.21 -11.22 -7.11
C ASP A 180 -18.17 -12.34 -6.99
N LYS A 181 -18.20 -13.35 -7.87
CA LYS A 181 -17.20 -14.43 -7.91
C LYS A 181 -15.82 -13.95 -8.39
N LEU A 182 -15.78 -13.01 -9.33
CA LEU A 182 -14.54 -12.49 -9.89
C LEU A 182 -13.86 -11.46 -8.98
N GLY A 183 -14.63 -10.70 -8.21
CA GLY A 183 -14.11 -9.70 -7.29
C GLY A 183 -13.28 -8.61 -7.98
N VAL A 184 -12.35 -8.03 -7.22
CA VAL A 184 -11.43 -6.98 -7.68
C VAL A 184 -10.44 -7.52 -8.72
N GLU A 185 -9.93 -8.74 -8.50
CA GLU A 185 -8.89 -9.33 -9.36
C GLU A 185 -9.39 -9.64 -10.77
N GLY A 186 -10.67 -9.97 -10.93
CA GLY A 186 -11.26 -10.20 -12.25
C GLY A 186 -11.63 -8.92 -13.02
N GLN A 187 -11.33 -7.73 -12.49
CA GLN A 187 -11.46 -6.50 -13.24
C GLN A 187 -10.22 -6.27 -14.12
N SER A 188 -10.44 -6.07 -15.42
CA SER A 188 -9.36 -5.66 -16.33
C SER A 188 -9.03 -4.18 -16.16
N SER A 189 -7.73 -3.88 -16.14
CA SER A 189 -7.18 -2.54 -16.34
C SER A 189 -6.74 -2.36 -17.79
N GLU A 190 -6.98 -1.18 -18.37
CA GLU A 190 -6.59 -0.85 -19.75
C GLU A 190 -5.07 -0.77 -19.94
N GLU A 191 -4.32 -0.68 -18.84
CA GLU A 191 -2.85 -0.58 -18.82
C GLU A 191 -2.17 -1.91 -18.43
N GLU A 192 -2.93 -3.00 -18.28
CA GLU A 192 -2.34 -4.34 -18.24
C GLU A 192 -1.91 -4.73 -19.65
N SER A 193 -0.75 -4.22 -20.10
CA SER A 193 -0.13 -4.74 -21.31
C SER A 193 0.42 -6.15 -21.00
N ASP A 194 0.25 -7.09 -21.95
CA ASP A 194 0.70 -8.49 -21.91
C ASP A 194 2.25 -8.66 -21.85
N SER A 195 2.97 -7.63 -21.41
CA SER A 195 4.42 -7.48 -21.58
C SER A 195 5.21 -7.53 -20.27
N GLU A 196 4.68 -8.12 -19.21
CA GLU A 196 5.51 -8.46 -18.05
C GLU A 196 6.26 -9.80 -18.29
N PRO A 197 7.60 -9.77 -18.44
CA PRO A 197 8.37 -11.00 -18.51
C PRO A 197 8.43 -11.65 -17.12
N GLY A 198 7.89 -12.86 -16.99
CA GLY A 198 8.09 -13.72 -15.82
C GLY A 198 6.83 -14.08 -15.01
N VAL A 199 5.67 -13.52 -15.33
CA VAL A 199 4.41 -13.97 -14.71
C VAL A 199 3.94 -15.25 -15.43
N LEU A 200 3.55 -16.27 -14.66
CA LEU A 200 2.87 -17.47 -15.18
C LEU A 200 1.76 -17.03 -16.13
N LYS A 201 1.96 -17.28 -17.44
CA LYS A 201 0.93 -17.06 -18.46
C LYS A 201 -0.20 -18.05 -18.21
N VAL A 202 -1.14 -17.66 -17.36
CA VAL A 202 -2.41 -18.38 -17.22
C VAL A 202 -3.13 -18.17 -18.56
N THR A 203 -3.12 -19.20 -19.40
CA THR A 203 -3.88 -19.23 -20.65
C THR A 203 -5.36 -19.20 -20.29
N VAL A 204 -5.92 -18.00 -20.16
CA VAL A 204 -7.37 -17.83 -20.01
C VAL A 204 -7.99 -18.34 -21.31
N PRO A 205 -8.83 -19.40 -21.28
CA PRO A 205 -9.41 -19.96 -22.49
C PRO A 205 -10.12 -18.89 -23.31
N HIS A 206 -9.90 -18.88 -24.63
CA HIS A 206 -10.35 -17.83 -25.55
C HIS A 206 -11.85 -17.49 -25.44
N TYR A 207 -12.70 -18.48 -25.14
CA TYR A 207 -14.14 -18.30 -24.95
C TYR A 207 -14.51 -17.56 -23.64
N ARG A 208 -13.72 -17.68 -22.57
CA ARG A 208 -13.93 -16.92 -21.32
C ARG A 208 -13.65 -15.43 -21.53
N ARG A 209 -12.60 -15.11 -22.31
CA ARG A 209 -12.26 -13.73 -22.67
C ARG A 209 -13.38 -13.04 -23.44
N ARG A 210 -14.09 -13.73 -24.34
CA ARG A 210 -15.19 -13.11 -25.10
C ARG A 210 -16.47 -12.96 -24.28
N VAL A 211 -16.97 -14.03 -23.66
CA VAL A 211 -18.31 -14.00 -23.04
C VAL A 211 -18.35 -13.08 -21.83
N VAL A 212 -17.37 -13.16 -20.92
CA VAL A 212 -17.36 -12.35 -19.70
C VAL A 212 -17.07 -10.89 -20.02
N THR A 213 -16.14 -10.61 -20.94
CA THR A 213 -15.81 -9.23 -21.32
C THR A 213 -16.99 -8.53 -21.97
N GLU A 214 -17.66 -9.16 -22.93
CA GLU A 214 -18.84 -8.57 -23.57
C GLU A 214 -19.98 -8.39 -22.56
N MET A 215 -20.23 -9.38 -21.69
CA MET A 215 -21.22 -9.25 -20.62
C MET A 215 -20.92 -8.08 -19.67
N MET A 216 -19.65 -7.84 -19.32
CA MET A 216 -19.26 -6.73 -18.46
C MET A 216 -19.32 -5.38 -19.18
N LYS A 217 -19.04 -5.33 -20.49
CA LYS A 217 -19.22 -4.12 -21.30
C LYS A 217 -20.69 -3.74 -21.43
N ASP A 218 -21.56 -4.72 -21.70
CA ASP A 218 -23.02 -4.53 -21.74
C ASP A 218 -23.53 -4.00 -20.41
N LEU A 219 -23.03 -4.56 -19.29
CA LEU A 219 -23.35 -4.07 -17.96
C LEU A 219 -22.91 -2.61 -17.78
N ASP A 220 -21.67 -2.26 -18.15
CA ASP A 220 -21.16 -0.88 -18.02
C ASP A 220 -22.02 0.12 -18.82
N LEU A 221 -22.39 -0.23 -20.05
CA LEU A 221 -23.29 0.59 -20.88
C LEU A 221 -24.65 0.77 -20.20
N ARG A 222 -25.24 -0.32 -19.73
CA ARG A 222 -26.56 -0.26 -19.08
C ARG A 222 -26.52 0.55 -17.79
N VAL A 223 -25.50 0.37 -16.95
CA VAL A 223 -25.33 1.16 -15.72
C VAL A 223 -25.27 2.65 -16.03
N LYS A 224 -24.55 3.03 -17.09
CA LYS A 224 -24.49 4.42 -17.53
C LYS A 224 -25.87 4.96 -17.93
N GLU A 225 -26.61 4.23 -18.76
CA GLU A 225 -27.97 4.61 -19.17
C GLU A 225 -28.93 4.81 -17.98
N VAL A 226 -28.86 3.91 -16.99
CA VAL A 226 -29.69 4.00 -15.78
C VAL A 226 -29.29 5.22 -14.95
N THR A 227 -27.99 5.41 -14.73
CA THR A 227 -27.47 6.53 -13.95
C THR A 227 -27.90 7.86 -14.59
N ASP A 228 -27.76 7.98 -15.91
CA ASP A 228 -28.18 9.17 -16.67
C ASP A 228 -29.70 9.39 -16.58
N SER A 229 -30.50 8.31 -16.62
CA SER A 229 -31.96 8.38 -16.53
C SER A 229 -32.43 8.81 -15.12
N VAL A 230 -31.82 8.26 -14.08
CA VAL A 230 -32.08 8.62 -12.67
C VAL A 230 -31.62 10.06 -12.38
N ALA A 231 -30.48 10.49 -12.91
CA ALA A 231 -30.01 11.88 -12.80
C ALA A 231 -30.99 12.87 -13.44
N ARG A 232 -31.50 12.54 -14.64
CA ARG A 232 -32.52 13.37 -15.32
C ARG A 232 -33.82 13.46 -14.54
N GLN A 233 -34.29 12.37 -13.93
CA GLN A 233 -35.52 12.37 -13.14
C GLN A 233 -35.38 13.09 -11.79
N SER A 234 -34.19 13.04 -11.19
CA SER A 234 -33.91 13.69 -9.90
C SER A 234 -33.49 15.16 -10.00
N GLY A 235 -33.35 15.70 -11.22
CA GLY A 235 -33.00 17.10 -11.46
C GLY A 235 -31.56 17.49 -11.07
N LYS A 236 -30.73 16.52 -10.69
CA LYS A 236 -29.31 16.74 -10.39
C LYS A 236 -28.52 16.67 -11.69
N ARG A 237 -28.11 17.84 -12.19
CA ARG A 237 -27.06 17.95 -13.22
C ARG A 237 -25.69 17.68 -12.62
#